data_AF-A0A4R4EM28-F1
#
_entry.id   AF-A0A4R4EM28-F1
#
_cell.length_a   1.000
_cell.length_b   1.000
_cell.length_c   1.000
_cell.angle_alpha   90.00
_cell.angle_beta   90.00
_cell.angle_gamma   90.00
#
_symmetry.space_group_name_H-M   'P 1'
#
loop_
_entity.id
_entity.type
_entity.pdbx_description
1 polymer ?
#
loop_
_entity_poly.entity_id
_entity_poly.type
_entity_poly.pdbx_seq_one_letter_code
_entity_poly.pdbx_strand_id
1 'polypeptide(L)'
;MNPPHLPEQPLPASPDADLAREVALRLEQWYAARGLALPPQTQAGFMEMGMEAVLRHPERPRGEVLDELIGELDASLARIGGEGPAEPPRRRGLLSRLLGRG
;
A
#
# COMPACT_ATOMS: atom_id res chain seq x y z
N MET A 1 45.84 16.00 -19.93
CA MET A 1 45.46 16.01 -18.50
C MET A 1 43.98 15.62 -18.42
N ASN A 2 43.67 14.49 -17.80
CA ASN A 2 42.30 14.00 -17.59
C ASN A 2 41.66 14.78 -16.42
N PRO A 3 40.41 15.26 -16.51
CA PRO A 3 39.74 15.85 -15.35
C PRO A 3 39.45 14.77 -14.30
N PRO A 4 39.51 15.09 -13.00
CA PRO A 4 39.15 14.16 -11.94
C PRO A 4 37.65 13.86 -12.02
N HIS A 5 37.31 12.59 -12.23
CA HIS A 5 35.95 12.09 -12.02
C HIS A 5 35.63 12.27 -10.53
N LEU A 6 34.82 13.28 -10.21
CA LEU A 6 34.15 13.35 -8.92
C LEU A 6 33.26 12.10 -8.79
N PRO A 7 33.28 11.38 -7.66
CA PRO A 7 32.28 10.35 -7.42
C PRO A 7 30.92 11.03 -7.47
N GLU A 8 30.00 10.53 -8.30
CA GLU A 8 28.60 10.93 -8.32
C GLU A 8 28.07 10.70 -6.90
N GLN A 9 28.10 11.74 -6.07
CA GLN A 9 27.51 11.68 -4.75
C GLN A 9 26.01 11.42 -4.98
N PRO A 10 25.43 10.35 -4.42
CA PRO A 10 24.00 10.14 -4.51
C PRO A 10 23.34 11.40 -3.95
N LEU A 11 22.59 12.11 -4.81
CA LEU A 11 21.84 13.29 -4.44
C LEU A 11 21.06 12.97 -3.16
N PRO A 12 20.98 13.92 -2.20
CA PRO A 12 20.19 13.70 -0.99
C PRO A 12 18.79 13.31 -1.43
N ALA A 13 18.30 12.16 -0.95
CA ALA A 13 16.97 11.69 -1.26
C ALA A 13 15.98 12.80 -0.92
N SER A 14 15.37 13.39 -1.96
CA SER A 14 14.36 14.42 -1.75
C SER A 14 13.24 13.82 -0.89
N PRO A 15 12.73 14.54 0.13
CA PRO A 15 11.65 14.03 0.99
C PRO A 15 10.41 13.61 0.16
N ASP A 16 10.22 14.25 -0.99
CA ASP A 16 9.21 13.93 -2.00
C ASP A 16 9.43 12.55 -2.65
N ALA A 17 10.68 12.18 -2.96
CA ALA A 17 11.02 10.91 -3.56
C ALA A 17 10.85 9.74 -2.58
N ASP A 18 11.17 9.98 -1.30
CA ASP A 18 10.93 9.01 -0.23
C ASP A 18 9.43 8.78 0.00
N LEU A 19 8.64 9.86 0.02
CA LEU A 19 7.18 9.78 0.09
C LEU A 19 6.59 9.05 -1.12
N ALA A 20 6.98 9.43 -2.35
CA ALA A 20 6.50 8.78 -3.56
C ALA A 20 6.81 7.28 -3.57
N ARG A 21 8.00 6.90 -3.10
CA ARG A 21 8.40 5.49 -2.95
C ARG A 21 7.57 4.77 -1.90
N GLU A 22 7.27 5.40 -0.77
CA GLU A 22 6.40 4.81 0.27
C GLU A 22 4.96 4.60 -0.24
N VAL A 23 4.41 5.60 -0.95
CA VAL A 23 3.08 5.53 -1.57
C VAL A 23 3.01 4.38 -2.59
N ALA A 24 3.99 4.31 -3.49
CA ALA A 24 4.07 3.26 -4.50
C ALA A 24 4.13 1.86 -3.86
N LEU A 25 5.02 1.68 -2.88
CA LEU A 25 5.22 0.38 -2.22
C LEU A 25 3.98 -0.09 -1.47
N ARG A 26 3.24 0.82 -0.81
CA ARG A 26 1.96 0.44 -0.16
C ARG A 26 0.91 0.02 -1.17
N LEU A 27 0.77 0.74 -2.27
CA LEU A 27 -0.19 0.41 -3.33
C LEU A 27 0.16 -0.94 -3.99
N GLU A 28 1.43 -1.15 -4.33
CA GLU A 28 1.92 -2.41 -4.91
C GLU A 28 1.65 -3.59 -3.98
N GLN A 29 1.93 -3.46 -2.69
CA GLN A 29 1.63 -4.52 -1.72
C GLN A 29 0.13 -4.79 -1.60
N TRP A 30 -0.70 -3.75 -1.65
CA TRP A 30 -2.16 -3.90 -1.59
C TRP A 30 -2.74 -4.61 -2.82
N TYR A 31 -2.22 -4.33 -4.02
CA TYR A 31 -2.56 -5.03 -5.27
C TYR A 31 -2.07 -6.48 -5.24
N ALA A 32 -0.82 -6.70 -4.83
CA ALA A 32 -0.22 -8.02 -4.71
C ALA A 32 -0.98 -8.92 -3.72
N ALA A 33 -1.41 -8.38 -2.58
CA ALA A 33 -2.22 -9.10 -1.59
C ALA A 33 -3.58 -9.58 -2.15
N ARG A 34 -4.09 -8.93 -3.20
CA ARG A 34 -5.35 -9.27 -3.88
C ARG A 34 -5.14 -10.10 -5.15
N GLY A 35 -3.89 -10.41 -5.51
CA GLY A 35 -3.56 -11.07 -6.77
C GLY A 35 -3.90 -10.22 -8.00
N LEU A 36 -3.99 -8.90 -7.84
CA LEU A 36 -4.31 -7.96 -8.92
C LEU A 36 -3.03 -7.39 -9.52
N ALA A 37 -3.04 -7.15 -10.83
CA ALA A 37 -1.99 -6.38 -11.48
C ALA A 37 -2.29 -4.88 -11.36
N LEU A 38 -1.31 -4.10 -10.91
CA LEU A 38 -1.41 -2.65 -10.79
C LEU A 38 -1.31 -2.00 -12.19
N PRO A 39 -2.37 -1.35 -12.70
CA PRO A 39 -2.28 -0.62 -13.96
C PRO A 39 -1.42 0.63 -13.76
N PRO A 40 -0.53 0.98 -14.71
CA PRO A 40 0.35 2.14 -14.56
C PRO A 40 -0.43 3.47 -14.48
N GLN A 41 -1.62 3.56 -15.09
CA GLN A 41 -2.49 4.73 -14.94
C GLN A 41 -3.05 4.87 -13.50
N THR A 42 -3.43 3.76 -12.87
CA THR A 42 -3.92 3.75 -11.49
C THR A 42 -2.80 4.07 -10.50
N GLN A 43 -1.59 3.58 -10.77
CA GLN A 43 -0.41 3.92 -9.98
C GLN A 43 -0.15 5.43 -10.00
N ALA A 44 -0.15 6.06 -11.18
CA ALA A 44 0.04 7.50 -11.30
C ALA A 44 -1.01 8.30 -10.50
N GLY A 45 -2.30 8.00 -10.68
CA GLY A 45 -3.36 8.70 -9.96
C GLY A 45 -3.30 8.51 -8.44
N PHE A 46 -2.96 7.30 -7.97
CA PHE A 46 -2.82 7.04 -6.53
C PHE A 46 -1.58 7.70 -5.94
N MET A 47 -0.47 7.79 -6.70
CA MET A 47 0.71 8.54 -6.28
C MET A 47 0.38 10.02 -6.09
N GLU A 48 -0.29 10.65 -7.06
CA GLU A 48 -0.70 12.05 -6.94
C GLU A 48 -1.61 12.29 -5.73
N MET A 49 -2.64 11.45 -5.54
CA MET A 49 -3.54 11.55 -4.38
C MET A 49 -2.82 11.33 -3.05
N GLY A 50 -1.93 10.34 -2.97
CA GLY A 50 -1.18 10.02 -1.75
C GLY A 50 -0.18 11.11 -1.36
N MET A 51 0.50 11.68 -2.35
CA MET A 51 1.39 12.82 -2.13
C MET A 51 0.59 14.05 -1.68
N GLU A 52 -0.52 14.37 -2.36
CA GLU A 52 -1.38 15.50 -1.99
C GLU A 52 -2.01 15.34 -0.59
N ALA A 53 -2.41 14.12 -0.21
CA ALA A 53 -2.99 13.84 1.11
C ALA A 53 -1.98 14.08 2.25
N VAL A 54 -0.74 13.62 2.08
CA VAL A 54 0.32 13.83 3.08
C VAL A 54 0.71 15.31 3.16
N LEU A 55 0.78 16.01 2.01
CA LEU A 55 1.05 17.45 1.99
C LEU A 55 -0.06 18.28 2.65
N ARG A 56 -1.32 17.83 2.59
CA ARG A 56 -2.47 18.47 3.25
C ARG A 56 -2.54 18.24 4.76
N HIS A 57 -1.91 17.18 5.26
CA HIS A 57 -1.91 16.81 6.67
C HIS A 57 -0.48 16.64 7.23
N PRO A 58 0.35 17.69 7.20
CA PRO A 58 1.75 17.60 7.61
C PRO A 58 1.93 17.32 9.11
N GLU A 59 0.90 17.56 9.93
CA GLU A 59 0.94 17.25 11.38
C GLU A 59 0.68 15.77 11.69
N ARG A 60 0.20 14.99 10.71
CA ARG A 60 -0.13 13.57 10.89
C ARG A 60 1.02 12.68 10.45
N PRO A 61 1.21 11.51 11.08
CA PRO A 61 2.19 10.54 10.59
C PRO A 61 1.79 10.07 9.19
N ARG A 62 2.74 10.17 8.24
CA ARG A 62 2.55 9.79 6.83
C ARG A 62 1.91 8.41 6.68
N GLY A 63 2.34 7.47 7.52
CA GLY A 63 1.81 6.12 7.54
C GLY A 63 0.30 6.03 7.78
N GLU A 64 -0.26 6.82 8.70
CA GLU A 64 -1.71 6.80 8.97
C GLU A 64 -2.50 7.41 7.81
N VAL A 65 -2.01 8.53 7.25
CA VAL A 65 -2.65 9.20 6.12
C VAL A 65 -2.72 8.25 4.91
N LEU A 66 -1.66 7.50 4.66
CA LEU A 66 -1.61 6.53 3.57
C LEU A 66 -2.42 5.26 3.86
N ASP A 67 -2.51 4.82 5.11
CA ASP A 67 -3.38 3.70 5.49
C ASP A 67 -4.86 4.03 5.28
N GLU A 68 -5.28 5.25 5.64
CA GLU A 68 -6.63 5.74 5.35
C GLU A 68 -6.91 5.78 3.84
N LEU A 69 -5.97 6.29 3.02
CA LEU A 69 -6.13 6.34 1.57
C LEU A 69 -6.29 4.93 0.94
N ILE A 70 -5.51 3.96 1.43
CA ILE A 70 -5.61 2.56 1.02
C ILE A 70 -6.95 1.94 1.48
N GLY A 71 -7.41 2.29 2.68
CA GLY A 71 -8.72 1.88 3.19
C GLY A 71 -9.88 2.42 2.37
N GLU A 72 -9.80 3.69 1.92
CA GLU A 72 -10.80 4.27 1.03
C GLU A 72 -10.79 3.60 -0.35
N LEU A 73 -9.61 3.28 -0.89
CA LEU A 73 -9.49 2.52 -2.14
C LEU A 73 -10.11 1.13 -2.00
N ASP A 74 -9.87 0.44 -0.88
CA ASP A 74 -10.49 -0.85 -0.57
C ASP A 74 -12.00 -0.77 -0.47
N ALA A 75 -12.53 0.22 0.26
CA ALA A 75 -13.96 0.43 0.36
C ALA A 75 -14.59 0.75 -1.00
N SER A 76 -13.90 1.52 -1.84
CA SER A 76 -14.34 1.86 -3.19
C SER A 76 -14.36 0.62 -4.10
N LEU A 77 -13.30 -0.20 -4.06
CA LEU A 77 -13.28 -1.47 -4.78
C LEU A 77 -14.31 -2.46 -4.26
N ALA A 78 -14.54 -2.55 -2.95
CA ALA A 78 -15.56 -3.41 -2.38
C ALA A 78 -16.98 -2.99 -2.80
N ARG A 79 -17.21 -1.68 -3.03
CA ARG A 79 -18.46 -1.18 -3.60
C ARG A 79 -18.62 -1.54 -5.08
N ILE A 80 -17.54 -1.46 -5.86
CA ILE A 80 -17.55 -1.80 -7.29
C ILE A 80 -17.64 -3.32 -7.50
N GLY A 81 -16.93 -4.08 -6.65
CA GLY A 81 -16.87 -5.54 -6.62
C GLY A 81 -17.91 -6.19 -5.71
N GLY A 82 -18.98 -5.46 -5.34
CA GLY A 82 -20.08 -5.90 -4.47
C GLY A 82 -20.91 -7.10 -4.96
N GLU A 83 -20.43 -7.86 -5.94
CA GLU A 83 -20.76 -9.26 -6.18
C GLU A 83 -19.58 -10.16 -5.77
N GLY A 84 -19.30 -10.26 -4.46
CA GLY A 84 -18.32 -11.22 -3.95
C GLY A 84 -18.12 -11.11 -2.45
N PRO A 85 -18.41 -12.16 -1.65
CA PRO A 85 -18.38 -12.06 -0.21
C PRO A 85 -16.94 -11.87 0.29
N ALA A 86 -16.72 -10.78 1.01
CA ALA A 86 -15.63 -10.69 1.98
C ALA A 86 -15.84 -11.80 3.01
N GLU A 87 -15.32 -13.00 2.73
CA GLU A 87 -15.25 -14.05 3.74
C GLU A 87 -14.26 -13.58 4.82
N PRO A 88 -14.71 -13.38 6.07
CA PRO A 88 -13.77 -13.16 7.16
C PRO A 88 -12.88 -14.40 7.27
N PRO A 89 -11.61 -14.28 7.72
CA PRO A 89 -10.79 -15.45 7.97
C PRO A 89 -11.53 -16.33 8.99
N ARG A 90 -12.12 -17.43 8.51
CA ARG A 90 -12.58 -18.54 9.33
C ARG A 90 -11.36 -19.00 10.11
N ARG A 91 -11.22 -18.52 11.35
CA ARG A 91 -10.43 -19.21 12.37
C ARG A 91 -11.11 -20.54 12.59
N ARG A 92 -10.68 -21.48 11.76
CA ARG A 92 -10.88 -22.91 11.80
C ARG A 92 -10.30 -23.43 13.12
N GLY A 93 -11.06 -23.22 14.18
CA GLY A 93 -10.82 -23.76 15.53
C GLY A 93 -11.87 -24.82 15.91
N LEU A 94 -12.69 -25.27 14.95
CA LEU A 94 -13.62 -26.38 15.12
C LEU A 94 -12.92 -27.71 14.77
N LEU A 95 -11.75 -27.97 15.37
CA LEU A 95 -11.20 -29.32 15.44
C LEU A 95 -11.64 -29.92 16.76
N SER A 96 -12.83 -30.49 16.75
CA SER A 96 -13.04 -31.88 17.13
C SER A 96 -12.06 -32.41 18.19
N ARG A 97 -12.32 -32.09 19.47
CA ARG A 97 -11.95 -33.01 20.57
C ARG A 97 -13.17 -33.74 21.12
N LEU A 98 -14.09 -34.06 20.21
CA LEU A 98 -15.06 -35.13 20.38
C LEU A 98 -14.32 -36.48 20.24
N LEU A 99 -13.41 -36.76 21.18
CA LEU A 99 -12.79 -38.07 21.34
C LEU A 99 -13.14 -38.59 22.73
N GLY A 100 -14.36 -39.14 22.83
CA GLY A 100 -14.59 -40.18 23.82
C GLY A 100 -13.70 -41.38 23.50
N ARG A 101 -13.11 -41.99 24.52
CA ARG A 101 -12.76 -43.41 24.64
C ARG A 101 -11.76 -43.63 25.79
N GLY A 102 -12.17 -44.41 26.80
CA GLY A 102 -11.28 -45.00 27.81
C GLY A 102 -11.75 -44.74 29.22
#